data_AF-A0A7X0AWF6-F1
#
_entry.id   AF-A0A7X0AWF6-F1
#
_cell.length_a   1.000
_cell.length_b   1.000
_cell.length_c   1.000
_cell.angle_alpha   90.00
_cell.angle_beta   90.00
_cell.angle_gamma   90.00
#
_symmetry.space_group_name_H-M   'P 1'
#
loop_
_entity.id
_entity.type
_entity.pdbx_description
1 polymer ?
#
loop_
_entity_poly.entity_id
_entity_poly.type
_entity_poly.pdbx_seq_one_letter_code
_entity_poly.pdbx_strand_id
1 'polypeptide(L)'
;MNAYSPAEAFANATIASPLNDEAQRVRLFDQFNAYWVNAANEGVPYDTIGTMSVMAAVYGILAKYGKTTTAEYLEIMAESVRSGEFSVKPGA
;
A
#
# COMPACT_ATOMS: atom_id res chain seq x y z
N MET A 1 -23.58 -1.60 -10.49
CA MET A 1 -22.75 -1.63 -9.27
C MET A 1 -21.96 -0.33 -9.27
N ASN A 2 -22.21 0.58 -8.33
CA ASN A 2 -21.47 1.84 -8.28
C ASN A 2 -20.02 1.52 -7.89
N ALA A 3 -19.13 1.53 -8.88
CA ALA A 3 -17.70 1.34 -8.65
C ALA A 3 -17.17 2.64 -8.03
N TYR A 4 -17.08 2.69 -6.70
CA TYR A 4 -16.30 3.73 -6.04
C TYR A 4 -14.88 3.68 -6.58
N SER A 5 -14.35 4.81 -7.05
CA SER A 5 -12.92 4.88 -7.33
C SER A 5 -12.17 4.67 -6.00
N PRO A 6 -10.99 4.03 -6.01
CA PRO A 6 -10.19 3.87 -4.80
C PRO A 6 -9.96 5.21 -4.07
N ALA A 7 -9.76 6.29 -4.81
CA ALA A 7 -9.64 7.64 -4.27
C ALA A 7 -10.86 8.08 -3.45
N GLU A 8 -12.08 7.83 -3.94
CA GLU A 8 -13.32 8.15 -3.23
C GLU A 8 -13.53 7.25 -2.00
N ALA A 9 -13.12 5.99 -2.07
CA ALA A 9 -13.17 5.08 -0.92
C ALA A 9 -12.26 5.57 0.21
N PHE A 10 -11.03 6.00 -0.11
CA PHE A 10 -10.10 6.55 0.89
C PHE A 10 -10.52 7.92 1.41
N ALA A 11 -11.13 8.77 0.58
CA ALA A 11 -11.64 10.07 1.01
C ALA A 11 -12.76 9.96 2.05
N ASN A 12 -13.53 8.87 2.03
CA ASN A 12 -14.67 8.64 2.92
C ASN A 12 -14.36 7.74 4.13
N ALA A 13 -13.12 7.27 4.28
CA ALA A 13 -12.76 6.38 5.38
C ALA A 13 -12.78 7.13 6.73
N THR A 14 -13.57 6.63 7.69
CA THR A 14 -13.64 7.19 9.05
C THR A 14 -12.55 6.59 9.94
N ILE A 15 -11.92 7.44 10.76
CA ILE A 15 -10.88 7.01 11.71
C ILE A 15 -11.56 6.47 12.97
N ALA A 16 -11.55 5.15 13.16
CA ALA A 16 -11.90 4.54 14.44
C ALA A 16 -10.83 4.86 15.50
N SER A 17 -11.18 4.79 16.80
CA SER A 17 -10.29 5.11 17.91
C SER A 17 -8.89 4.51 17.74
N PRO A 18 -7.81 5.31 17.90
CA PRO A 18 -6.48 4.85 17.53
C PRO A 18 -5.98 3.76 18.48
N LEU A 19 -5.58 2.62 17.91
CA LEU A 19 -4.60 1.73 18.55
C LEU A 19 -3.29 2.52 18.75
N ASN A 20 -2.36 2.11 19.62
CA ASN A 20 -1.04 2.73 19.62
C ASN A 20 -0.35 2.50 18.25
N ASP A 21 0.53 3.42 17.83
CA ASP A 21 1.12 3.43 16.47
C ASP A 21 1.78 2.11 16.06
N GLU A 22 2.40 1.42 17.01
CA GLU A 22 3.04 0.13 16.77
C GLU A 22 2.01 -0.99 16.53
N ALA A 23 0.97 -1.07 17.37
CA ALA A 23 -0.11 -2.04 17.18
C ALA A 23 -0.89 -1.78 15.88
N GLN A 24 -1.04 -0.52 15.45
CA GLN A 24 -1.60 -0.20 14.13
C GLN A 24 -0.74 -0.80 13.01
N ARG A 25 0.57 -0.59 13.06
CA ARG A 25 1.51 -1.09 12.04
C ARG A 25 1.54 -2.61 11.98
N VAL A 26 1.64 -3.29 13.13
CA VAL A 26 1.64 -4.76 13.19
C VAL A 26 0.34 -5.32 12.62
N ARG A 27 -0.81 -4.81 13.08
CA ARG A 27 -2.12 -5.26 12.58
C ARG A 27 -2.25 -5.07 11.07
N LEU A 28 -1.86 -3.91 10.55
CA LEU A 28 -1.93 -3.64 9.10
C LEU A 28 -0.99 -4.56 8.32
N PHE A 29 0.21 -4.82 8.82
CA PHE A 29 1.15 -5.74 8.19
C PHE A 29 0.57 -7.16 8.08
N ASP A 30 -0.03 -7.68 9.16
CA ASP A 30 -0.71 -8.98 9.14
C ASP A 30 -1.88 -9.01 8.15
N GLN A 31 -2.68 -7.95 8.10
CA GLN A 31 -3.79 -7.83 7.16
C GLN A 31 -3.33 -7.83 5.70
N PHE A 32 -2.26 -7.10 5.39
CA PHE A 32 -1.70 -7.07 4.04
C PHE A 32 -1.11 -8.42 3.65
N ASN A 33 -0.38 -9.08 4.54
CA ASN A 33 0.17 -10.42 4.27
C ASN A 33 -0.95 -11.45 4.06
N ALA A 34 -2.01 -11.41 4.86
CA ALA A 34 -3.17 -12.28 4.67
C ALA A 34 -3.85 -12.05 3.32
N TYR A 35 -4.02 -10.78 2.91
CA TYR A 35 -4.53 -10.44 1.58
C TYR A 35 -3.66 -11.02 0.46
N TRP A 36 -2.33 -10.87 0.55
CA TRP A 36 -1.40 -11.41 -0.43
C TRP A 36 -1.49 -12.94 -0.55
N VAL A 37 -1.52 -13.64 0.59
CA VAL A 37 -1.66 -15.10 0.62
C VAL A 37 -2.98 -15.55 0.01
N ASN A 38 -4.09 -14.88 0.35
CA ASN A 38 -5.40 -15.23 -0.19
C ASN A 38 -5.47 -15.00 -1.71
N ALA A 39 -5.02 -13.83 -2.19
CA ALA A 39 -5.02 -13.53 -3.62
C ALA A 39 -4.12 -14.49 -4.42
N ALA A 40 -2.97 -14.87 -3.87
CA ALA A 40 -2.09 -15.87 -4.48
C ALA A 40 -2.77 -17.26 -4.53
N ASN A 41 -3.47 -17.67 -3.47
CA ASN A 41 -4.24 -18.92 -3.43
C ASN A 41 -5.41 -18.93 -4.43
N GLU A 42 -5.95 -17.76 -4.77
CA GLU A 42 -6.95 -17.56 -5.83
C GLU A 42 -6.35 -17.60 -7.24
N GLY A 43 -5.03 -17.74 -7.36
CA GLY A 43 -4.31 -17.82 -8.64
C GLY A 43 -3.93 -16.47 -9.23
N VAL A 44 -4.02 -15.38 -8.47
CA VAL A 44 -3.58 -14.06 -8.93
C VAL A 44 -2.05 -13.99 -8.94
N PRO A 45 -1.41 -13.59 -10.06
CA PRO A 45 0.04 -13.43 -10.11
C PRO A 45 0.58 -12.42 -9.09
N TYR A 46 1.74 -12.72 -8.49
CA TYR A 46 2.37 -11.87 -7.46
C TYR A 46 2.66 -10.43 -7.94
N ASP A 47 3.08 -10.27 -9.19
CA ASP A 47 3.32 -8.96 -9.80
C ASP A 47 2.03 -8.12 -9.92
N THR A 48 0.90 -8.78 -10.19
CA THR A 48 -0.42 -8.15 -10.24
C THR A 48 -0.85 -7.71 -8.84
N ILE A 49 -0.70 -8.58 -7.82
CA ILE A 49 -0.99 -8.24 -6.41
C ILE A 49 -0.13 -7.05 -5.96
N GLY A 50 1.17 -7.08 -6.27
CA GLY A 50 2.11 -6.02 -5.94
C GLY A 50 1.76 -4.69 -6.61
N THR A 51 1.47 -4.71 -7.92
CA THR A 51 1.10 -3.51 -8.68
C THR A 51 -0.17 -2.87 -8.11
N MET A 52 -1.20 -3.67 -7.83
CA MET A 52 -2.45 -3.16 -7.27
C MET A 52 -2.28 -2.63 -5.84
N SER A 53 -1.43 -3.27 -5.03
CA SER A 53 -1.09 -2.79 -3.68
C SER A 53 -0.41 -1.42 -3.73
N VAL A 54 0.55 -1.22 -4.66
CA VAL A 54 1.19 0.09 -4.88
C VAL A 54 0.17 1.14 -5.32
N MET A 55 -0.72 0.81 -6.27
CA MET A 55 -1.76 1.74 -6.72
C MET A 55 -2.68 2.15 -5.57
N ALA A 56 -3.12 1.20 -4.73
CA ALA A 56 -3.94 1.50 -3.56
C ALA A 56 -3.22 2.43 -2.58
N ALA A 57 -1.93 2.19 -2.31
CA ALA A 57 -1.12 3.06 -1.46
C ALA A 57 -1.01 4.48 -2.02
N VAL A 58 -0.76 4.63 -3.33
CA VAL A 58 -0.71 5.94 -4.01
C VAL A 58 -2.02 6.69 -3.86
N TYR A 59 -3.17 6.03 -4.06
CA TYR A 59 -4.47 6.66 -3.85
C TYR A 59 -4.70 7.11 -2.41
N GLY A 60 -4.27 6.32 -1.42
CA GLY A 60 -4.36 6.70 0.00
C GLY A 60 -3.52 7.94 0.34
N ILE A 61 -2.29 8.00 -0.15
CA ILE A 61 -1.41 9.17 0.03
C ILE A 61 -2.01 10.39 -0.69
N LEU A 62 -2.48 10.21 -1.93
CA LEU A 62 -3.11 11.26 -2.72
C LEU A 62 -4.33 11.85 -2.04
N ALA A 63 -5.20 10.99 -1.48
CA ALA A 63 -6.39 11.42 -0.77
C ALA A 63 -6.06 12.23 0.49
N LYS A 64 -4.97 11.89 1.19
CA LYS A 64 -4.57 12.54 2.44
C LYS A 64 -3.75 13.83 2.24
N TYR A 65 -2.82 13.83 1.27
CA TYR A 65 -1.78 14.86 1.14
C TYR A 65 -1.82 15.63 -0.18
N GLY A 66 -2.66 15.22 -1.14
CA GLY A 66 -2.78 15.86 -2.43
C GLY A 66 -1.67 15.53 -3.43
N LYS A 67 -1.80 16.05 -4.64
CA LYS A 67 -1.00 15.65 -5.82
C LYS A 67 0.49 15.94 -5.65
N THR A 68 0.86 17.15 -5.22
CA THR A 68 2.25 17.59 -5.14
C THR A 68 3.05 16.74 -4.15
N THR A 69 2.58 16.64 -2.90
CA THR A 69 3.22 15.83 -1.85
C THR A 69 3.35 14.36 -2.25
N THR A 70 2.34 13.82 -2.94
CA THR A 70 2.37 12.43 -3.41
C THR A 70 3.44 12.23 -4.48
N ALA A 71 3.62 13.17 -5.41
CA ALA A 71 4.64 13.10 -6.44
C ALA A 71 6.05 13.13 -5.82
N GLU A 72 6.31 14.08 -4.93
CA GLU A 72 7.61 14.19 -4.22
C GLU A 72 7.94 12.90 -3.44
N TYR A 73 6.94 12.31 -2.76
CA TYR A 73 7.12 11.04 -2.07
C TYR A 73 7.49 9.89 -3.02
N LEU A 74 6.87 9.83 -4.20
CA LEU A 74 7.15 8.79 -5.19
C LEU A 74 8.51 8.96 -5.88
N GLU A 75 8.98 10.19 -6.05
CA GLU A 75 10.33 10.48 -6.55
C GLU A 75 11.39 9.92 -5.60
N ILE A 76 11.25 10.17 -4.29
CA ILE A 76 12.13 9.61 -3.26
C ILE A 76 12.06 8.08 -3.25
N MET A 77 10.87 7.50 -3.35
CA MET A 77 10.71 6.05 -3.40
C MET A 77 11.44 5.43 -4.61
N ALA A 78 11.40 6.09 -5.77
CA ALA A 78 12.12 5.65 -6.95
C ALA A 78 13.65 5.67 -6.72
N GLU A 79 14.16 6.65 -5.97
CA GLU A 79 15.57 6.69 -5.56
C GLU A 79 15.92 5.53 -4.62
N SER A 80 15.09 5.24 -3.61
CA SER A 80 15.26 4.10 -2.69
C SER A 80 15.31 2.75 -3.42
N VAL A 81 14.49 2.56 -4.45
CA VAL A 81 14.56 1.33 -5.28
C VAL A 81 15.90 1.25 -6.00
N ARG A 82 16.35 2.35 -6.61
CA ARG A 82 17.62 2.40 -7.36
C ARG A 82 18.85 2.26 -6.46
N SER A 83 18.76 2.73 -5.21
CA SER A 83 19.82 2.60 -4.22
C SER A 83 19.97 1.16 -3.69
N GLY A 84 18.97 0.31 -3.97
CA GLY A 84 18.94 -1.08 -3.53
C GLY A 84 18.42 -1.26 -2.10
N GLU A 85 17.77 -0.25 -1.51
CA GLU A 85 17.17 -0.32 -0.17
C GLU A 85 16.20 -1.49 0.00
N PHE A 86 15.46 -1.83 -1.06
CA PHE A 86 14.52 -2.96 -1.08
C PHE A 86 15.13 -4.26 -1.60
N SER A 87 16.45 -4.32 -1.83
CA SER A 87 17.09 -5.53 -2.35
C SER A 87 17.00 -6.65 -1.33
N VAL A 88 16.37 -7.75 -1.72
CA VAL A 88 16.38 -8.97 -0.93
C VAL A 88 17.75 -9.63 -1.12
N LYS A 89 18.50 -9.87 -0.04
CA LYS A 89 19.73 -10.66 -0.14
C LYS A 89 19.36 -12.06 -0.67
N PRO A 90 20.05 -12.57 -1.70
CA PRO A 90 19.84 -13.96 -2.12
C PRO A 90 20.18 -14.90 -0.96
N GLY A 91 19.19 -15.64 -0.45
CA GLY A 91 19.40 -16.77 0.47
C GLY A 91 19.30 -16.48 1.98
N ALA A 92 18.26 -15.79 2.44
CA ALA A 92 17.80 -15.94 3.83
C ALA A 92 16.80 -17.09 3.94
#